data_AF-A0A0D8L5L4-F1
#
_entry.id   AF-A0A0D8L5L4-F1
#
_cell.length_a   1.000
_cell.length_b   1.000
_cell.length_c   1.000
_cell.angle_alpha   90.00
_cell.angle_beta   90.00
_cell.angle_gamma   90.00
#
_symmetry.space_group_name_H-M   'P 1'
#
loop_
_entity.id
_entity.type
_entity.pdbx_description
1 polymer ?
#
loop_
_entity_poly.entity_id
_entity_poly.type
_entity_poly.pdbx_seq_one_letter_code
_entity_poly.pdbx_strand_id
1 'polypeptide(L)'
;SELANAAELYAVGIMPMGDTANPLLPSVTPTALDQRVESYERQIITEALNIHQGRINDVSEYLQIPRKKLYLRMKKYGLDKHHYRI
;
A
#
# COMPACT_ATOMS: atom_id res chain seq x y z
N SER A 1 -23.39 -9.10 -22.33
CA SER A 1 -22.47 -10.19 -22.73
C SER A 1 -21.59 -10.53 -21.56
N GLU A 2 -21.46 -11.81 -21.20
CA GLU A 2 -20.64 -12.29 -20.07
C GLU A 2 -19.16 -11.85 -20.17
N LEU A 3 -18.69 -11.53 -21.38
CA LEU A 3 -17.36 -10.97 -21.66
C LEU A 3 -17.07 -9.59 -21.02
N ALA A 4 -18.07 -8.71 -20.89
CA ALA A 4 -17.83 -7.38 -20.32
C ALA A 4 -17.61 -7.47 -18.80
N ASN A 5 -18.37 -8.34 -18.14
CA ASN A 5 -18.26 -8.59 -16.71
C ASN A 5 -16.90 -9.24 -16.36
N ALA A 6 -16.43 -10.16 -17.21
CA ALA A 6 -15.11 -10.78 -17.04
C ALA A 6 -13.96 -9.77 -17.11
N ALA A 7 -14.03 -8.78 -18.03
CA ALA A 7 -13.02 -7.74 -18.17
C ALA A 7 -12.98 -6.79 -16.96
N GLU A 8 -14.15 -6.43 -16.41
CA GLU A 8 -14.28 -5.62 -15.19
C GLU A 8 -13.71 -6.34 -13.96
N LEU A 9 -14.03 -7.64 -13.80
CA LEU A 9 -13.50 -8.47 -12.71
C LEU A 9 -11.98 -8.69 -12.80
N TYR A 10 -11.43 -8.69 -14.00
CA TYR A 10 -9.99 -8.78 -14.27
C TYR A 10 -9.26 -7.51 -13.86
N ALA A 11 -9.81 -6.33 -14.21
CA ALA A 11 -9.27 -5.04 -13.79
C ALA A 11 -9.30 -4.86 -12.26
N VAL A 12 -10.28 -5.48 -11.59
CA VAL A 12 -10.46 -5.44 -10.12
C VAL A 12 -9.67 -6.57 -9.40
N GLY A 13 -9.06 -7.51 -10.14
CA GLY A 13 -8.16 -8.54 -9.59
C GLY A 13 -8.86 -9.69 -8.85
N ILE A 14 -10.14 -9.96 -9.16
CA ILE A 14 -10.96 -10.97 -8.47
C ILE A 14 -10.89 -12.35 -9.16
N MET A 15 -10.42 -12.43 -10.41
CA MET A 15 -10.33 -13.70 -11.13
C MET A 15 -8.89 -14.24 -11.15
N PRO A 16 -8.61 -15.42 -10.57
CA PRO A 16 -7.32 -16.08 -10.71
C PRO A 16 -7.18 -16.58 -12.15
N MET A 17 -6.06 -16.23 -12.78
CA MET A 17 -5.74 -16.61 -14.16
C MET A 17 -5.74 -18.14 -14.28
N GLY A 18 -6.51 -18.67 -15.21
CA GLY A 18 -6.22 -19.99 -15.76
C GLY A 18 -4.81 -19.98 -16.32
N ASP A 19 -4.05 -21.02 -15.97
CA ASP A 19 -2.64 -21.22 -16.27
C ASP A 19 -2.31 -21.03 -17.75
N THR A 20 -2.01 -19.79 -18.14
CA THR A 20 -1.16 -19.50 -19.29
C THR A 20 0.09 -18.85 -18.73
N ALA A 21 1.02 -19.72 -18.36
CA ALA A 21 2.36 -19.34 -17.95
C ALA A 21 3.01 -18.53 -19.09
N ASN A 22 2.94 -17.21 -18.98
CA ASN A 22 3.81 -16.32 -19.71
C ASN A 22 5.16 -16.30 -18.98
N PRO A 23 6.23 -16.93 -19.50
CA PRO A 23 7.50 -17.08 -18.79
C PRO A 23 8.26 -15.76 -18.57
N LEU A 24 7.73 -14.63 -19.07
CA LEU A 24 8.28 -13.29 -18.92
C LEU A 24 7.59 -12.45 -17.84
N LEU A 25 6.48 -12.91 -17.28
CA LEU A 25 5.84 -12.26 -16.15
C LEU A 25 6.22 -13.06 -14.90
N PRO A 26 6.89 -12.44 -13.89
CA PRO A 26 7.06 -13.12 -12.63
C PRO A 26 5.66 -13.55 -12.17
N SER A 27 5.48 -14.84 -11.89
CA SER A 27 4.26 -15.34 -11.29
C SER A 27 4.09 -14.60 -9.98
N VAL A 28 3.24 -13.57 -9.98
CA VAL A 28 2.92 -12.83 -8.77
C VAL A 28 2.03 -13.75 -7.98
N THR A 29 2.63 -14.69 -7.26
CA THR A 29 1.92 -15.47 -6.26
C THR A 29 1.26 -14.46 -5.34
N PRO A 30 -0.07 -14.50 -5.22
CA PRO A 30 -0.79 -13.51 -4.43
C PRO A 30 -0.22 -13.53 -3.00
N THR A 31 0.46 -12.45 -2.58
CA THR A 31 1.02 -12.35 -1.21
C THR A 31 -0.10 -12.43 -0.19
N ALA A 32 0.18 -12.91 1.02
CA ALA A 32 -0.85 -13.01 2.06
C ALA A 32 -1.56 -11.66 2.28
N LEU A 33 -2.87 -11.69 2.57
CA LEU A 33 -3.67 -10.46 2.73
C LEU A 33 -3.02 -9.49 3.71
N ASP A 34 -2.55 -10.01 4.84
CA ASP A 34 -1.85 -9.22 5.87
C ASP A 34 -0.64 -8.47 5.31
N GLN A 35 0.16 -9.11 4.45
CA GLN A 35 1.33 -8.47 3.83
C GLN A 35 0.93 -7.36 2.85
N ARG A 36 -0.17 -7.54 2.11
CA ARG A 36 -0.67 -6.50 1.21
C ARG A 36 -1.18 -5.31 1.98
N VAL A 37 -1.97 -5.55 3.02
CA VAL A 37 -2.48 -4.50 3.91
C VAL A 37 -1.32 -3.73 4.54
N GLU A 38 -0.29 -4.43 5.03
CA GLU A 38 0.91 -3.79 5.58
C GLU A 38 1.67 -2.96 4.56
N SER A 39 1.84 -3.47 3.34
CA SER A 39 2.52 -2.75 2.26
C SER A 39 1.77 -1.47 1.90
N TYR A 40 0.45 -1.55 1.81
CA TYR A 40 -0.41 -0.41 1.49
C TYR A 40 -0.41 0.64 2.62
N GLU A 41 -0.51 0.20 3.88
CA GLU A 41 -0.40 1.11 5.03
C GLU A 41 0.97 1.82 5.06
N ARG A 42 2.06 1.09 4.80
CA ARG A 42 3.41 1.67 4.71
C ARG A 42 3.49 2.72 3.59
N GLN A 43 2.89 2.46 2.44
CA GLN A 43 2.87 3.40 1.32
C GLN A 43 2.14 4.69 1.69
N ILE A 44 0.92 4.60 2.23
CA ILE A 44 0.13 5.77 2.66
C ILE A 44 0.91 6.63 3.67
N ILE A 45 1.53 6.01 4.67
CA ILE A 45 2.31 6.75 5.67
C ILE A 45 3.52 7.44 5.02
N THR A 46 4.18 6.77 4.08
CA THR A 46 5.34 7.32 3.35
C THR A 46 4.95 8.52 2.50
N GLU A 47 3.84 8.43 1.76
CA GLU A 47 3.32 9.53 0.94
C GLU A 47 2.94 10.74 1.80
N ALA A 48 2.23 10.52 2.91
CA ALA A 48 1.88 11.60 3.84
C ALA A 48 3.13 12.25 4.46
N LEU A 49 4.13 11.46 4.84
CA LEU A 49 5.42 11.99 5.33
C LEU A 49 6.13 12.83 4.27
N ASN A 50 6.12 12.43 3.00
CA ASN A 50 6.68 13.22 1.90
C ASN A 50 5.93 14.55 1.72
N ILE A 51 4.60 14.51 1.59
CA ILE A 51 3.75 15.70 1.36
C ILE A 51 3.94 16.73 2.47
N HIS A 52 4.00 16.28 3.72
CA HIS A 52 4.12 17.14 4.89
C HIS A 52 5.56 17.30 5.39
N GLN A 53 6.57 16.92 4.59
CA GLN A 53 7.99 17.11 4.89
C GLN A 53 8.42 16.57 6.28
N GLY A 54 7.88 15.41 6.68
CA GLY A 54 8.13 14.80 7.98
C GLY A 54 7.49 15.52 9.18
N ARG A 55 6.62 16.52 8.98
CA ARG A 55 5.93 17.23 10.06
C ARG A 55 4.83 16.36 10.66
N ILE A 56 5.16 15.68 11.76
CA ILE A 56 4.29 14.68 12.40
C ILE A 56 2.92 15.21 12.84
N ASN A 57 2.78 16.51 13.17
CA ASN A 57 1.47 17.08 13.49
C ASN A 57 0.54 16.99 12.27
N ASP A 58 0.99 17.57 11.17
CA ASP A 58 0.25 17.66 9.93
C ASP A 58 -0.06 16.26 9.36
N VAL A 59 0.90 15.33 9.41
CA VAL A 59 0.67 13.93 8.99
C VAL A 59 -0.37 13.22 9.87
N SER A 60 -0.29 13.42 11.18
CA SER A 60 -1.23 12.83 12.15
C SER A 60 -2.66 13.34 11.95
N GLU A 61 -2.79 14.63 11.66
CA GLU A 61 -4.07 15.28 11.34
C GLU A 61 -4.62 14.81 9.99
N TYR A 62 -3.78 14.80 8.95
CA TYR A 62 -4.14 14.34 7.61
C TYR A 62 -4.64 12.88 7.59
N LEU A 63 -3.92 11.98 8.27
CA LEU A 63 -4.29 10.57 8.37
C LEU A 63 -5.38 10.30 9.42
N GLN A 64 -5.81 11.32 10.17
CA GLN A 64 -6.81 11.22 11.25
C GLN A 64 -6.49 10.12 12.28
N ILE A 65 -5.21 9.98 12.65
CA ILE A 65 -4.77 9.05 13.68
C ILE A 65 -3.99 9.77 14.77
N PRO A 66 -4.05 9.31 16.04
CA PRO A 66 -3.22 9.89 17.09
C PRO A 66 -1.72 9.75 16.80
N ARG A 67 -0.93 10.77 17.13
CA ARG A 67 0.54 10.80 16.95
C ARG A 67 1.24 9.54 17.47
N LYS A 68 0.82 9.05 18.65
CA LYS A 68 1.37 7.82 19.26
C LYS A 68 1.17 6.60 18.36
N LYS A 69 0.01 6.48 17.72
CA LYS A 69 -0.31 5.38 16.78
C LYS A 69 0.51 5.52 15.51
N LEU A 70 0.65 6.73 14.98
CA LEU A 70 1.51 7.00 13.83
C LEU A 70 2.97 6.59 14.11
N TYR A 71 3.54 7.00 15.24
CA TYR A 71 4.90 6.58 15.62
C TYR A 71 5.05 5.05 15.73
N LEU A 72 4.04 4.34 16.24
CA LEU A 72 4.09 2.89 16.33
C LEU A 72 4.11 2.24 14.94
N ARG A 73 3.31 2.75 13.99
CA ARG A 73 3.32 2.29 12.60
C ARG A 73 4.64 2.63 11.90
N MET A 74 5.14 3.84 12.07
CA MET A 74 6.45 4.24 11.55
C MET A 74 7.56 3.33 12.07
N LYS A 75 7.56 3.02 13.37
CA LYS A 75 8.50 2.07 13.98
C LYS A 75 8.37 0.67 13.37
N LYS A 76 7.13 0.17 13.20
CA LYS A 76 6.86 -1.13 12.57
C LYS A 76 7.47 -1.21 11.17
N TYR A 77 7.43 -0.12 10.40
CA TYR A 77 7.89 -0.06 9.01
C TYR A 77 9.29 0.52 8.81
N GLY A 78 10.02 0.84 9.89
CA GLY A 78 11.37 1.43 9.82
C GLY A 78 11.41 2.83 9.18
N LEU A 79 10.35 3.63 9.35
CA LEU A 79 10.27 4.98 8.79
C LEU A 79 10.78 6.01 9.81
N ASP A 80 11.68 6.90 9.39
CA ASP A 80 12.12 8.05 10.17
C ASP A 80 11.70 9.35 9.47
N LYS A 81 11.00 10.22 10.19
CA LYS A 81 10.57 11.55 9.72
C LYS A 81 11.72 12.41 9.20
N HIS A 82 12.94 12.22 9.72
CA HIS A 82 14.10 13.01 9.31
C HIS A 82 14.52 12.75 7.87
N HIS A 83 14.21 11.57 7.32
CA HIS A 83 14.47 11.25 5.91
C HIS A 83 13.57 12.00 4.92
N TYR A 84 12.50 12.64 5.41
CA TYR A 84 11.49 13.32 4.60
C TYR A 84 11.58 14.84 4.69
N ARG A 85 12.57 15.35 5.43
CA ARG A 85 12.82 16.78 5.57
C ARG A 85 13.85 17.19 4.52
N ILE A 86 13.47 18.13 3.65
CA ILE A 86 14.39 18.83 2.73
C ILE A 86 15.21 19.84 3.54
#